data_AF-A0A3E0CKC8-F1
#
_entry.id   AF-A0A3E0CKC8-F1
#
_cell.length_a   1.000
_cell.length_b   1.000
_cell.length_c   1.000
_cell.angle_alpha   90.00
_cell.angle_beta   90.00
_cell.angle_gamma   90.00
#
_symmetry.space_group_name_H-M   'P 1'
#
loop_
_entity.id
_entity.type
_entity.pdbx_description
1 polymer ?
#
loop_
_entity_poly.entity_id
_entity_poly.type
_entity_poly.pdbx_seq_one_letter_code
_entity_poly.pdbx_strand_id
1 'polypeptide(L)'
;MRSIEAAIMEAIPQDKCLHVIFGMLIFAIGHFVTWQVGIACVAAVGILKEVLDHFTGGDVSVWDVIATLTGGLIGLVCFAR
;
A
#
# COMPACT_ATOMS: atom_id res chain seq x y z
N MET A 1 -9.82 -26.51 -2.91
CA MET A 1 -9.34 -25.23 -3.45
C MET A 1 -8.32 -25.54 -4.55
N ARG A 2 -8.40 -24.90 -5.72
CA ARG A 2 -7.56 -25.24 -6.89
C ARG A 2 -6.09 -24.96 -6.58
N SER A 3 -5.18 -25.88 -6.92
CA SER A 3 -3.76 -25.88 -6.50
C SER A 3 -2.98 -24.61 -6.83
N ILE A 4 -3.36 -23.90 -7.91
CA ILE A 4 -2.68 -22.67 -8.35
C ILE A 4 -2.97 -21.49 -7.41
N GLU A 5 -4.20 -21.39 -6.91
CA GLU A 5 -4.62 -20.28 -6.06
C GLU A 5 -3.92 -20.37 -4.69
N ALA A 6 -3.79 -21.58 -4.15
CA ALA A 6 -2.99 -21.83 -2.95
C ALA A 6 -1.51 -21.47 -3.15
N ALA A 7 -0.92 -21.86 -4.29
CA ALA A 7 0.47 -21.53 -4.61
C ALA A 7 0.70 -20.02 -4.76
N ILE A 8 -0.27 -19.28 -5.35
CA ILE A 8 -0.19 -17.82 -5.47
C ILE A 8 -0.32 -17.15 -4.10
N MET A 9 -1.26 -17.60 -3.26
CA MET A 9 -1.48 -17.05 -1.92
C MET A 9 -0.32 -17.35 -0.96
N GLU A 10 0.41 -18.45 -1.19
CA GLU A 10 1.65 -18.77 -0.49
C GLU A 10 2.83 -17.92 -1.00
N ALA A 11 2.91 -17.68 -2.31
CA ALA A 11 3.97 -16.88 -2.91
C ALA A 11 3.82 -15.36 -2.70
N ILE A 12 2.59 -14.86 -2.63
CA ILE A 12 2.28 -13.43 -2.45
C ILE A 12 1.26 -13.30 -1.31
N PRO A 13 1.69 -12.85 -0.12
CA PRO A 13 0.79 -12.66 1.00
C PRO A 13 -0.31 -11.65 0.62
N GLN A 14 -1.57 -12.06 0.75
CA GLN A 14 -2.73 -11.23 0.42
C GLN A 14 -2.69 -9.86 1.12
N ASP A 15 -2.18 -9.83 2.34
CA ASP A 15 -1.96 -8.63 3.13
C ASP A 15 -1.11 -7.59 2.39
N LYS A 16 0.03 -8.00 1.82
CA LYS A 16 0.91 -7.09 1.07
C LYS A 16 0.27 -6.60 -0.23
N CYS A 17 -0.53 -7.46 -0.89
CA CYS A 17 -1.32 -7.05 -2.04
C CYS A 17 -2.31 -5.93 -1.70
N LEU A 18 -3.00 -6.03 -0.55
CA LEU A 18 -3.92 -4.99 -0.11
C LEU A 18 -3.19 -3.68 0.17
N HIS A 19 -2.02 -3.72 0.83
CA HIS A 19 -1.18 -2.55 1.04
C HIS A 19 -0.80 -1.84 -0.28
N VAL A 20 -0.41 -2.59 -1.32
CA VAL A 20 -0.16 -2.02 -2.65
C VAL A 20 -1.41 -1.35 -3.24
N ILE A 21 -2.56 -2.04 -3.20
CA ILE A 21 -3.82 -1.50 -3.75
C ILE A 21 -4.22 -0.21 -3.01
N PHE A 22 -4.17 -0.22 -1.68
CA PHE A 22 -4.49 0.97 -0.88
C PHE A 22 -3.52 2.12 -1.14
N GLY A 23 -2.21 1.84 -1.27
CA GLY A 23 -1.22 2.85 -1.66
C GLY A 23 -1.56 3.55 -2.97
N MET A 24 -2.00 2.78 -3.98
CA MET A 24 -2.44 3.34 -5.26
C MET A 24 -3.72 4.17 -5.12
N LEU A 25 -4.71 3.70 -4.34
CA LEU A 25 -5.95 4.43 -4.11
C LEU A 25 -5.72 5.74 -3.35
N ILE A 26 -4.84 5.75 -2.35
CA ILE A 26 -4.50 6.96 -1.58
C ILE A 26 -3.85 7.99 -2.51
N PHE A 27 -2.92 7.58 -3.38
CA PHE A 27 -2.37 8.47 -4.41
C PHE A 27 -3.48 8.95 -5.37
N ALA A 28 -4.34 8.05 -5.84
CA ALA A 28 -5.45 8.37 -6.73
C ALA A 28 -6.45 9.37 -6.11
N ILE A 29 -6.56 9.47 -4.80
CA ILE A 29 -7.37 10.50 -4.14
C ILE A 29 -6.55 11.79 -3.95
N GLY A 30 -5.33 11.68 -3.42
CA GLY A 30 -4.50 12.83 -3.08
C GLY A 30 -4.00 13.64 -4.29
N HIS A 31 -3.81 13.02 -5.45
CA HIS A 31 -3.27 13.69 -6.63
C HIS A 31 -4.23 14.76 -7.22
N PHE A 32 -5.52 14.73 -6.88
CA PHE A 32 -6.48 15.77 -7.28
C PHE A 32 -6.13 17.15 -6.69
N VAL A 33 -5.35 17.21 -5.60
CA VAL A 33 -4.80 18.46 -5.07
C VAL A 33 -3.51 18.79 -5.82
N THR A 34 -2.48 17.96 -5.64
CA THR A 34 -1.24 17.93 -6.43
C THR A 34 -0.62 16.53 -6.33
N TRP A 35 0.21 16.12 -7.28
CA TRP A 35 0.86 14.81 -7.23
C TRP A 35 1.79 14.67 -6.01
N GLN A 36 2.41 15.77 -5.55
CA GLN A 36 3.24 15.80 -4.35
C GLN A 36 2.40 15.53 -3.09
N VAL A 37 1.19 16.11 -3.01
CA VAL A 37 0.23 15.81 -1.92
C VAL A 37 -0.16 14.33 -1.97
N GLY A 38 -0.40 13.77 -3.16
CA GLY A 38 -0.65 12.34 -3.34
C GLY A 38 0.45 11.46 -2.71
N ILE A 39 1.72 11.72 -3.03
CA ILE A 39 2.86 10.97 -2.46
C ILE A 39 2.99 11.19 -0.95
N ALA A 40 2.83 12.43 -0.48
CA ALA A 40 2.87 12.73 0.95
C ALA A 40 1.77 11.97 1.72
N CYS A 41 0.56 11.88 1.18
CA CYS A 41 -0.53 11.10 1.75
C CYS A 41 -0.20 9.61 1.83
N VAL A 42 0.36 9.02 0.77
CA VAL A 42 0.75 7.59 0.78
C VAL A 42 1.78 7.31 1.87
N ALA A 43 2.82 8.15 1.98
CA ALA A 43 3.85 7.99 3.00
C ALA A 43 3.28 8.14 4.42
N ALA A 44 2.46 9.18 4.65
CA ALA A 44 1.84 9.43 5.95
C ALA A 44 0.91 8.29 6.36
N VAL A 45 0.03 7.83 5.46
CA VAL A 45 -0.93 6.75 5.77
C VAL A 45 -0.23 5.41 5.95
N GLY A 46 0.79 5.09 5.13
CA GLY A 46 1.57 3.87 5.27
C GLY A 46 2.25 3.78 6.65
N ILE A 47 2.85 4.87 7.12
CA ILE A 47 3.46 4.92 8.47
C ILE A 47 2.37 4.91 9.55
N LEU A 48 1.29 5.68 9.38
CA LEU A 48 0.22 5.78 10.37
C LEU A 48 -0.45 4.43 10.62
N LYS A 49 -0.67 3.61 9.59
CA LYS A 49 -1.22 2.26 9.76
C LYS A 49 -0.33 1.42 10.69
N GLU A 50 0.98 1.38 10.46
CA GLU A 50 1.90 0.60 11.31
C GLU A 50 1.96 1.13 12.75
N VAL A 51 1.88 2.45 12.92
CA VAL A 51 1.77 3.05 14.26
C VAL A 51 0.47 2.62 14.93
N LEU A 52 -0.65 2.59 14.21
CA LEU A 52 -1.93 2.12 14.75
C LEU A 52 -1.85 0.64 15.13
N ASP A 53 -1.26 -0.21 14.29
CA ASP A 53 -1.08 -1.63 14.57
C ASP A 53 -0.23 -1.87 15.82
N HIS A 54 0.82 -1.06 16.04
CA HIS A 54 1.61 -1.11 17.27
C HIS A 54 0.75 -0.88 18.53
N PHE A 55 -0.24 0.02 18.47
CA PHE A 55 -1.09 0.34 19.62
C PHE A 55 -2.33 -0.56 19.75
N THR A 56 -2.80 -1.15 18.65
CA THR A 56 -3.99 -2.04 18.65
C THR A 56 -3.63 -3.52 18.75
N GLY A 57 -2.34 -3.85 18.75
CA GLY A 57 -1.85 -5.24 18.77
C GLY A 57 -1.89 -5.92 17.39
N GLY A 58 -1.89 -5.14 16.31
CA GLY A 58 -1.74 -5.61 14.94
C GLY A 58 -0.31 -6.04 14.61
N ASP A 59 -0.12 -6.59 13.41
CA ASP A 59 1.19 -7.00 12.89
C ASP A 59 1.95 -5.79 12.37
N VAL A 60 2.99 -5.38 13.11
CA VAL A 60 3.85 -4.27 12.71
C VAL A 60 4.91 -4.79 11.76
N SER A 61 4.88 -4.35 10.51
CA SER A 61 5.80 -4.80 9.47
C SER A 61 6.24 -3.66 8.55
N VAL A 62 7.55 -3.49 8.43
CA VAL A 62 8.16 -2.51 7.50
C VAL A 62 7.80 -2.84 6.04
N TRP A 63 7.52 -4.11 5.74
CA TRP A 63 7.12 -4.54 4.41
C TRP A 63 5.75 -3.98 3.99
N ASP A 64 4.88 -3.65 4.93
CA ASP A 64 3.58 -3.02 4.65
C ASP A 64 3.72 -1.56 4.26
N VAL A 65 4.63 -0.85 4.92
CA VAL A 65 5.00 0.51 4.53
C VAL A 65 5.57 0.49 3.11
N ILE A 66 6.52 -0.41 2.83
CA ILE A 66 7.13 -0.54 1.50
C ILE A 66 6.08 -0.91 0.45
N ALA A 67 5.18 -1.85 0.73
CA ALA A 67 4.08 -2.22 -0.16
C ALA A 67 3.15 -1.03 -0.45
N THR A 68 2.78 -0.27 0.59
CA THR A 68 1.94 0.93 0.45
C THR A 68 2.63 2.01 -0.40
N LEU A 69 3.91 2.29 -0.13
CA LEU A 69 4.72 3.21 -0.93
C LEU A 69 4.83 2.77 -2.39
N THR A 70 5.02 1.47 -2.63
CA THR A 70 5.09 0.89 -3.98
C THR A 70 3.79 1.13 -4.74
N GLY A 71 2.63 0.93 -4.10
CA GLY A 71 1.33 1.26 -4.67
C GLY A 71 1.21 2.72 -5.09
N GLY A 72 1.64 3.64 -4.23
CA GLY A 72 1.65 5.08 -4.53
C GLY A 72 2.58 5.45 -5.68
N LEU A 73 3.77 4.84 -5.74
CA LEU A 73 4.71 5.04 -6.86
C LEU A 73 4.14 4.54 -8.18
N ILE A 74 3.48 3.37 -8.19
CA ILE A 74 2.79 2.89 -9.40
C ILE A 74 1.72 3.91 -9.81
N GLY A 75 0.92 4.42 -8.87
CA GLY A 75 -0.05 5.48 -9.12
C GLY A 75 0.57 6.72 -9.77
N LEU A 76 1.70 7.21 -9.22
CA LEU A 76 2.44 8.33 -9.79
C LEU A 76 2.94 8.05 -11.20
N VAL A 77 3.52 6.87 -11.42
CA VAL A 77 4.00 6.47 -12.74
C VAL A 77 2.84 6.36 -13.72
N CYS A 78 1.64 5.99 -13.30
CA CYS A 78 0.45 5.98 -14.16
C CYS A 78 -0.08 7.39 -14.46
N PHE A 79 -0.02 8.30 -13.48
CA PHE A 79 -0.42 9.71 -13.65
C PHE A 79 0.53 10.50 -14.55
N ALA A 80 1.83 10.22 -14.49
CA ALA A 80 2.87 10.97 -15.20
C ALA A 80 3.08 10.57 -16.67
N ARG A 81 2.25 9.68 -17.23
CA ARG A 81 2.30 9.26 -18.64
C ARG A 81 1.30 10.04 -19.47
#